data_AF-A0A0M4HXT5-F1
#
_entry.id   AF-A0A0M4HXT5-F1
#
_cell.length_a   1.000
_cell.length_b   1.000
_cell.length_c   1.000
_cell.angle_alpha   90.00
_cell.angle_beta   90.00
_cell.angle_gamma   90.00
#
_symmetry.space_group_name_H-M   'P 1'
#
loop_
_entity.id
_entity.type
_entity.pdbx_description
1 polymer ?
#
loop_
_entity_poly.entity_id
_entity_poly.type
_entity_poly.pdbx_seq_one_letter_code
_entity_poly.pdbx_strand_id
1 'polypeptide(L)'
;MMFAGLTGPDEVENAIGHMKHLEKSILYKFLHRWLGEGLLTSRGLKWQKRRKMLTPAFHFAILQQLVSTFNREVKRFVEEIEIGYLNKPVNIVPFVSNFSLATIAETSMGNGKFLQTQESIGYKNAVYRMSDVCYQRFSKPWTWIQQIFDLSSLGKIERESLKTLHQFTDSIIQKRSENFEVFDENLDSMSIRKKLPLLDILINAKIKHGSINNNEIREEVDTFMFEGHDTTA
;
A
#
# COMPACT_ATOMS: atom_id res chain seq x y z
N MET A 1 4.80 3.84 -29.21
CA MET A 1 3.72 3.28 -28.36
C MET A 1 2.52 4.19 -28.50
N MET A 2 1.36 3.66 -28.88
CA MET A 2 0.13 4.44 -29.06
C MET A 2 -0.80 4.16 -27.88
N PHE A 3 -1.42 5.20 -27.34
CA PHE A 3 -2.42 5.10 -26.28
C PHE A 3 -3.76 5.61 -26.83
N ALA A 4 -4.84 4.90 -26.55
CA ALA A 4 -6.19 5.34 -26.84
C ALA A 4 -6.87 5.72 -25.52
N GLY A 5 -7.43 6.94 -25.45
CA GLY A 5 -8.24 7.38 -24.33
C GLY A 5 -9.68 6.92 -24.54
N LEU A 6 -10.18 6.04 -23.68
CA LEU A 6 -11.59 5.63 -23.66
C LEU A 6 -12.35 6.56 -22.72
N THR A 7 -13.47 7.10 -23.18
CA THR A 7 -14.27 8.05 -22.38
C THR A 7 -15.76 7.69 -22.34
N GLY A 8 -16.24 6.86 -23.26
CA GLY A 8 -17.61 6.36 -23.25
C GLY A 8 -17.82 5.22 -22.25
N PRO A 9 -18.98 5.15 -21.56
CA PRO A 9 -19.28 4.07 -20.62
C PRO A 9 -19.23 2.70 -21.29
N ASP A 10 -19.83 2.54 -22.47
CA ASP A 10 -19.85 1.27 -23.22
C ASP A 10 -18.45 0.85 -23.67
N GLU A 11 -17.61 1.80 -24.07
CA GLU A 11 -16.21 1.53 -24.46
C GLU A 11 -15.39 1.03 -23.28
N VAL A 12 -15.57 1.69 -22.12
CA VAL A 12 -14.91 1.32 -20.87
C VAL A 12 -15.40 -0.05 -20.42
N GLU A 13 -16.71 -0.30 -20.39
CA GLU A 13 -17.30 -1.59 -20.01
C GLU A 13 -16.75 -2.73 -20.88
N ASN A 14 -16.73 -2.56 -22.20
CA ASN A 14 -16.18 -3.56 -23.12
C ASN A 14 -14.68 -3.82 -22.87
N ALA A 15 -13.93 -2.79 -22.49
CA ALA A 15 -12.50 -2.90 -22.21
C ALA A 15 -12.19 -3.56 -20.85
N ILE A 16 -12.92 -3.23 -19.78
CA ILE A 16 -12.62 -3.70 -18.41
C ILE A 16 -13.50 -4.87 -17.95
N GLY A 17 -14.63 -5.13 -18.61
CA GLY A 17 -15.60 -6.17 -18.25
C GLY A 17 -15.12 -7.59 -18.56
N HIS A 18 -14.17 -7.75 -19.49
CA HIS A 18 -13.62 -9.06 -19.86
C HIS A 18 -12.21 -9.29 -19.30
N MET A 19 -11.98 -10.46 -18.70
CA MET A 19 -10.68 -10.84 -18.14
C MET A 19 -9.53 -10.90 -19.16
N LYS A 20 -9.86 -10.93 -20.46
CA LYS A 20 -8.88 -10.97 -21.57
C LYS A 20 -8.00 -9.71 -21.65
N HIS A 21 -8.49 -8.56 -21.20
CA HIS A 21 -7.80 -7.27 -21.34
C HIS A 21 -7.29 -6.68 -20.02
N LEU A 22 -7.25 -7.48 -18.94
CA LEU A 22 -6.84 -7.01 -17.61
C LEU A 22 -5.33 -6.90 -17.40
N GLU A 23 -4.53 -7.17 -18.44
CA GLU A 23 -3.08 -6.98 -18.34
C GLU A 23 -2.73 -5.51 -18.15
N LYS A 24 -1.96 -5.24 -17.10
CA LYS A 24 -1.52 -3.88 -16.78
C LYS A 24 -0.58 -3.34 -17.86
N SER A 25 -0.70 -2.04 -18.12
CA SER A 25 0.16 -1.31 -19.06
C SER A 25 1.64 -1.46 -18.72
N ILE A 26 2.52 -1.30 -19.71
CA ILE A 26 3.98 -1.26 -19.52
C ILE A 26 4.42 -0.19 -18.51
N LEU A 27 3.61 0.84 -18.31
CA LEU A 27 3.86 1.93 -17.36
C LEU A 27 3.95 1.43 -15.91
N TYR A 28 3.26 0.33 -15.58
CA TYR A 28 3.36 -0.30 -14.26
C TYR A 28 4.76 -0.86 -13.99
N LYS A 29 5.62 -1.06 -15.01
CA LYS A 29 7.02 -1.45 -14.81
C LYS A 29 7.82 -0.42 -14.01
N PHE A 30 7.40 0.84 -13.99
CA PHE A 30 8.05 1.87 -13.17
C PHE A 30 7.81 1.66 -11.67
N LEU A 31 6.74 0.94 -11.31
CA LEU A 31 6.43 0.60 -9.93
C LEU A 31 7.08 -0.72 -9.48
N HIS A 32 7.58 -1.56 -10.39
CA HIS A 32 8.09 -2.90 -10.03
C HIS A 32 9.30 -2.85 -9.07
N ARG A 33 10.16 -1.82 -9.15
CA ARG A 33 11.27 -1.70 -8.20
C ARG A 33 10.81 -1.32 -6.79
N TRP A 34 9.64 -0.69 -6.68
CA TRP A 34 9.02 -0.34 -5.42
C TRP A 34 8.14 -1.48 -4.89
N LEU A 35 7.07 -1.79 -5.60
CA LEU A 35 5.99 -2.68 -5.16
C LEU A 35 6.22 -4.15 -5.55
N GLY A 36 7.27 -4.44 -6.31
CA GLY A 36 7.52 -5.76 -6.90
C GLY A 36 6.34 -6.22 -7.74
N GLU A 37 5.99 -7.50 -7.60
CA GLU A 37 4.81 -8.12 -8.19
C GLU A 37 3.71 -8.37 -7.13
N GLY A 38 3.39 -7.34 -6.33
CA GLY A 38 2.25 -7.34 -5.42
C GLY A 38 0.88 -7.28 -6.13
N LEU A 39 -0.20 -7.09 -5.39
CA LEU A 39 -1.56 -7.15 -5.94
C LEU A 39 -1.82 -6.15 -7.09
N LEU A 40 -1.19 -4.97 -7.07
CA LEU A 40 -1.37 -3.94 -8.10
C LEU A 40 -0.70 -4.32 -9.44
N THR A 41 0.50 -4.89 -9.37
CA THR A 41 1.42 -5.07 -10.50
C THR A 41 1.45 -6.50 -11.03
N SER A 42 1.05 -7.48 -10.21
CA SER A 42 0.97 -8.89 -10.61
C SER A 42 -0.11 -9.16 -11.67
N ARG A 43 0.03 -10.30 -12.35
CA ARG A 43 -0.85 -10.73 -13.46
C ARG A 43 -1.27 -12.20 -13.30
N GLY A 44 -2.32 -12.57 -14.04
CA GLY A 44 -2.74 -13.96 -14.23
C GLY A 44 -2.99 -14.72 -12.92
N LEU A 45 -2.49 -15.96 -12.85
CA LEU A 45 -2.69 -16.84 -11.69
C LEU A 45 -2.08 -16.29 -10.39
N LYS A 46 -0.96 -15.57 -10.46
CA LYS A 46 -0.34 -14.94 -9.27
C LYS A 46 -1.30 -13.91 -8.68
N TRP A 47 -1.81 -13.00 -9.50
CA TRP A 47 -2.81 -12.01 -9.08
C TRP A 47 -4.07 -12.68 -8.50
N GLN A 48 -4.62 -13.69 -9.17
CA GLN A 48 -5.81 -14.40 -8.69
C GLN A 48 -5.58 -15.04 -7.31
N LYS A 49 -4.42 -15.68 -7.10
CA LYS A 49 -4.03 -16.28 -5.82
C LYS A 49 -3.89 -15.23 -4.72
N ARG A 50 -3.20 -14.11 -4.99
CA ARG A 50 -3.04 -12.99 -4.05
C ARG A 50 -4.39 -12.37 -3.69
N ARG A 51 -5.20 -12.06 -4.70
CA ARG A 51 -6.54 -11.49 -4.52
C ARG A 51 -7.43 -12.38 -3.65
N LYS A 52 -7.46 -13.69 -3.94
CA LYS A 52 -8.25 -14.66 -3.15
C LYS A 52 -7.80 -14.72 -1.70
N MET A 53 -6.49 -14.74 -1.46
CA MET A 53 -5.91 -14.79 -0.11
C MET A 53 -6.21 -13.52 0.70
N LEU A 54 -6.18 -12.34 0.07
CA LEU A 54 -6.31 -11.06 0.75
C LEU A 54 -7.75 -10.54 0.89
N THR A 55 -8.68 -11.00 0.04
CA THR A 55 -10.09 -10.57 0.08
C THR A 55 -10.76 -10.72 1.46
N PRO A 56 -10.51 -11.79 2.25
CA PRO A 56 -11.08 -11.92 3.59
C PRO A 56 -10.75 -10.75 4.53
N ALA A 57 -9.60 -10.08 4.37
CA ALA A 57 -9.19 -8.94 5.19
C ALA A 57 -10.11 -7.72 5.05
N PHE A 58 -10.89 -7.66 3.97
CA PHE A 58 -11.81 -6.56 3.65
C PHE A 58 -13.27 -6.94 3.80
N HIS A 59 -13.57 -8.03 4.50
CA HIS A 59 -14.94 -8.44 4.78
C HIS A 59 -15.64 -7.42 5.70
N PHE A 60 -16.93 -7.13 5.48
CA PHE A 60 -17.68 -6.09 6.20
C PHE A 60 -17.58 -6.16 7.73
N ALA A 61 -17.56 -7.37 8.29
CA ALA A 61 -17.40 -7.57 9.74
C ALA A 61 -16.05 -7.07 10.29
N ILE A 62 -14.98 -7.10 9.48
CA ILE A 62 -13.68 -6.49 9.84
C ILE A 62 -13.82 -4.97 9.71
N LEU A 63 -14.36 -4.49 8.59
CA LEU A 63 -14.52 -3.06 8.32
C LEU A 63 -15.31 -2.31 9.41
N GLN A 64 -16.35 -2.94 9.96
CA GLN A 64 -17.14 -2.36 11.07
C GLN A 64 -16.30 -2.12 12.33
N GLN A 65 -15.29 -2.96 12.59
CA GLN A 65 -14.42 -2.78 13.76
C GLN A 65 -13.42 -1.63 13.56
N LEU A 66 -13.04 -1.35 12.30
CA LEU A 66 -12.11 -0.29 11.96
C LEU A 66 -12.64 1.12 12.30
N VAL A 67 -13.96 1.28 12.40
CA VAL A 67 -14.61 2.54 12.80
C VAL A 67 -14.06 3.06 14.13
N SER A 68 -13.76 2.16 15.08
CA SER A 68 -13.18 2.54 16.36
C SER A 68 -11.78 3.17 16.22
N THR A 69 -10.93 2.58 15.37
CA THR A 69 -9.62 3.13 14.99
C THR A 69 -9.80 4.47 14.28
N PHE A 70 -10.69 4.58 13.29
CA PHE A 70 -10.92 5.83 12.57
C PHE A 70 -11.33 6.96 13.51
N ASN A 71 -12.27 6.71 14.42
CA ASN A 71 -12.72 7.72 15.38
C ASN A 71 -11.58 8.19 16.30
N ARG A 72 -10.70 7.27 16.74
CA ARG A 72 -9.55 7.62 17.58
C ARG A 72 -8.53 8.45 16.80
N GLU A 73 -8.23 8.08 15.56
CA GLU A 73 -7.28 8.81 14.71
C GLU A 73 -7.83 10.18 14.29
N VAL A 74 -9.13 10.31 14.02
CA VAL A 74 -9.81 11.59 13.77
C VAL A 74 -9.72 12.49 15.00
N LYS A 75 -9.94 11.95 16.20
CA LYS A 75 -9.83 12.72 17.44
C LYS A 75 -8.44 13.33 17.60
N ARG A 76 -7.36 12.55 17.38
CA ARG A 76 -5.99 13.07 17.41
C ARG A 76 -5.75 14.14 16.35
N PHE A 77 -6.23 13.91 15.13
CA PHE A 77 -6.15 14.87 14.02
C PHE A 77 -6.79 16.23 14.38
N VAL A 78 -7.99 16.20 14.98
CA VAL A 78 -8.70 17.42 15.41
C VAL A 78 -7.94 18.13 16.54
N GLU A 79 -7.48 17.39 17.56
CA GLU A 79 -6.72 17.94 18.68
C GLU A 79 -5.42 18.63 18.21
N GLU A 80 -4.69 18.04 17.26
CA GLU A 80 -3.48 18.65 16.67
C GLU A 80 -3.77 20.00 15.99
N ILE A 81 -4.91 20.11 15.29
CA ILE A 81 -5.33 21.35 14.63
C ILE A 81 -5.79 22.39 15.66
N GLU A 82 -6.60 22.00 16.63
CA GLU A 82 -7.11 22.90 17.67
C GLU A 82 -5.96 23.52 18.48
N ILE A 83 -4.94 22.74 18.83
CA ILE A 83 -3.80 23.23 19.61
C ILE A 83 -2.92 24.18 18.78
N GLY A 84 -2.64 23.85 17.52
CA GLY A 84 -1.67 24.59 16.70
C GLY A 84 -2.25 25.77 15.92
N TYR A 85 -3.53 25.70 15.55
CA TYR A 85 -4.12 26.52 14.48
C TYR A 85 -5.50 27.10 14.81
N LEU A 86 -5.87 27.18 16.10
CA LEU A 86 -7.13 27.79 16.51
C LEU A 86 -7.27 29.20 15.89
N ASN A 87 -8.37 29.41 15.16
CA ASN A 87 -8.68 30.66 14.45
C ASN A 87 -7.63 31.09 13.41
N LYS A 88 -6.84 30.17 12.86
CA LYS A 88 -5.85 30.43 11.80
C LYS A 88 -6.09 29.53 10.59
N PRO A 89 -5.89 30.03 9.36
CA PRO A 89 -5.84 29.16 8.18
C PRO A 89 -4.76 28.09 8.35
N VAL A 90 -5.07 26.85 7.97
CA VAL A 90 -4.15 25.71 8.04
C VAL A 90 -4.24 24.88 6.77
N ASN A 91 -3.10 24.41 6.28
CA ASN A 91 -3.05 23.39 5.23
C ASN A 91 -3.32 22.03 5.87
N ILE A 92 -4.49 21.43 5.58
CA ILE A 92 -4.91 20.16 6.17
C ILE A 92 -4.22 18.94 5.53
N VAL A 93 -3.67 19.06 4.32
CA VAL A 93 -3.14 17.90 3.55
C VAL A 93 -2.10 17.09 4.35
N PRO A 94 -1.11 17.69 5.04
CA PRO A 94 -0.16 16.92 5.85
C PRO A 94 -0.83 16.14 7.01
N PHE A 95 -1.90 16.69 7.56
CA PHE A 95 -2.66 16.09 8.66
C PHE A 95 -3.53 14.93 8.16
N VAL A 96 -4.21 15.09 7.01
CA VAL A 96 -4.97 14.00 6.39
C VAL A 96 -4.03 12.87 5.96
N SER A 97 -2.86 13.20 5.38
CA SER A 97 -1.81 12.23 5.03
C SER A 97 -1.24 11.49 6.25
N ASN A 98 -1.11 12.16 7.41
CA ASN A 98 -0.76 11.50 8.67
C ASN A 98 -1.88 10.56 9.14
N PHE A 99 -3.13 11.02 9.08
CA PHE A 99 -4.30 10.27 9.49
C PHE A 99 -4.52 9.02 8.63
N SER A 100 -4.39 9.11 7.31
CA SER A 100 -4.57 7.96 6.42
C SER A 100 -3.47 6.91 6.64
N LEU A 101 -2.21 7.35 6.78
CA LEU A 101 -1.08 6.46 7.06
C LEU A 101 -1.22 5.77 8.42
N ALA A 102 -1.64 6.52 9.45
CA ALA A 102 -1.95 6.00 10.78
C ALA A 102 -2.93 4.82 10.69
N THR A 103 -4.00 5.11 9.98
CA THR A 103 -5.17 4.28 9.91
C THR A 103 -4.81 2.97 9.19
N ILE A 104 -4.21 3.04 8.00
CA ILE A 104 -3.84 1.82 7.27
C ILE A 104 -2.79 0.98 8.01
N ALA A 105 -1.81 1.62 8.67
CA ALA A 105 -0.79 0.93 9.44
C ALA A 105 -1.42 0.15 10.62
N GLU A 106 -2.40 0.74 11.30
CA GLU A 106 -3.09 0.04 12.36
C GLU A 106 -4.03 -1.04 11.85
N THR A 107 -4.93 -0.69 10.92
CA THR A 107 -6.03 -1.56 10.52
C THR A 107 -5.57 -2.74 9.68
N SER A 108 -4.55 -2.54 8.84
CA SER A 108 -4.10 -3.55 7.88
C SER A 108 -2.75 -4.16 8.24
N MET A 109 -1.87 -3.44 8.93
CA MET A 109 -0.57 -3.98 9.37
C MET A 109 -0.55 -4.38 10.85
N GLY A 110 -1.62 -4.12 11.59
CA GLY A 110 -1.72 -4.49 13.01
C GLY A 110 -0.81 -3.68 13.92
N ASN A 111 -0.34 -2.51 13.48
CA ASN A 111 0.51 -1.63 14.28
C ASN A 111 0.34 -0.14 13.90
N GLY A 112 -0.41 0.60 14.71
CA GLY A 112 -0.62 2.05 14.55
C GLY A 112 0.39 2.94 15.29
N LYS A 113 1.35 2.37 16.04
CA LYS A 113 2.24 3.16 16.91
C LYS A 113 3.36 3.91 16.18
N PHE A 114 3.39 3.91 14.85
CA PHE A 114 4.43 4.57 14.05
C PHE A 114 4.23 6.08 13.89
N LEU A 115 3.19 6.64 14.50
CA LEU A 115 2.77 8.00 14.23
C LEU A 115 3.68 9.03 14.91
N GLN A 116 3.98 10.08 14.15
CA GLN A 116 4.89 11.18 14.51
C GLN A 116 6.37 10.76 14.71
N THR A 117 6.76 9.54 14.31
CA THR A 117 8.18 9.18 14.26
C THR A 117 8.85 9.82 13.04
N GLN A 118 10.15 10.10 13.14
CA GLN A 118 10.96 10.53 12.00
C GLN A 118 10.91 9.53 10.83
N GLU A 119 10.69 8.24 11.14
CA GLU A 119 10.54 7.17 10.16
C GLU A 119 9.27 7.35 9.31
N SER A 120 8.13 7.65 9.93
CA SER A 120 6.87 7.88 9.21
C SER A 120 6.93 9.12 8.30
N ILE A 121 7.58 10.18 8.76
CA ILE A 121 7.83 11.39 7.97
C ILE A 121 8.74 11.07 6.78
N GLY A 122 9.82 10.32 7.04
CA GLY A 122 10.73 9.82 6.00
C GLY A 122 10.01 8.98 4.95
N TYR A 123 9.15 8.06 5.38
CA TYR A 123 8.33 7.23 4.50
C TYR A 123 7.45 8.06 3.57
N LYS A 124 6.63 8.98 4.10
CA LYS A 124 5.74 9.82 3.28
C LYS A 124 6.52 10.68 2.29
N ASN A 125 7.64 11.26 2.74
CA ASN A 125 8.51 12.03 1.85
C ASN A 125 9.11 11.17 0.73
N ALA A 126 9.46 9.91 1.03
CA ALA A 126 9.94 8.96 0.03
C ALA A 126 8.82 8.54 -0.94
N VAL A 127 7.57 8.39 -0.48
CA VAL A 127 6.39 8.18 -1.34
C VAL A 127 6.25 9.33 -2.33
N TYR A 128 6.23 10.59 -1.86
CA TYR A 128 6.11 11.74 -2.76
C TYR A 128 7.25 11.82 -3.79
N ARG A 129 8.50 11.56 -3.38
CA ARG A 129 9.65 11.52 -4.31
C ARG A 129 9.52 10.39 -5.33
N MET A 130 9.08 9.22 -4.89
CA MET A 130 8.87 8.06 -5.78
C MET A 130 7.73 8.31 -6.77
N SER A 131 6.64 8.95 -6.33
CA SER A 131 5.53 9.36 -7.19
C SER A 131 5.97 10.38 -8.24
N ASP A 132 6.78 11.38 -7.86
CA ASP A 132 7.38 12.31 -8.83
C ASP A 132 8.30 11.56 -9.82
N VAL A 133 9.16 10.64 -9.35
CA VAL A 133 9.99 9.82 -10.24
C VAL A 133 9.13 9.05 -11.25
N CYS A 134 8.04 8.40 -10.80
CA CYS A 134 7.11 7.70 -11.69
C CYS A 134 6.46 8.64 -12.71
N TYR A 135 6.03 9.84 -12.29
CA TYR A 135 5.45 10.86 -13.16
C TYR A 135 6.46 11.38 -14.20
N GLN A 136 7.69 11.66 -13.78
CA GLN A 136 8.77 12.08 -14.67
C GLN A 136 9.09 10.98 -15.68
N ARG A 137 9.12 9.71 -15.24
CA ARG A 137 9.33 8.58 -16.14
C ARG A 137 8.20 8.43 -17.13
N PHE A 138 6.95 8.57 -16.70
CA PHE A 138 5.78 8.57 -17.57
C PHE A 138 5.88 9.65 -18.67
N SER A 139 6.28 10.86 -18.29
CA SER A 139 6.30 12.02 -19.19
C SER A 139 7.53 12.09 -20.11
N LYS A 140 8.61 11.36 -19.81
CA LYS A 140 9.91 11.46 -20.51
C LYS A 140 10.33 10.12 -21.11
N PRO A 141 9.99 9.81 -22.37
CA PRO A 141 10.28 8.52 -22.99
C PRO A 141 11.76 8.09 -22.96
N TRP A 142 12.71 9.03 -22.97
CA TRP A 142 14.14 8.70 -22.89
C TRP A 142 14.56 8.09 -21.55
N THR A 143 13.78 8.25 -20.47
CA THR A 143 14.03 7.59 -19.18
C THR A 143 13.48 6.17 -19.12
N TRP A 144 12.89 5.65 -20.20
CA TRP A 144 12.37 4.28 -20.24
C TRP A 144 13.49 3.25 -20.47
N ILE A 145 14.63 3.70 -21.01
CA ILE A 145 15.84 2.89 -21.09
C ILE A 145 16.46 2.82 -19.70
N GLN A 146 16.38 1.66 -19.06
CA GLN A 146 16.70 1.49 -17.65
C GLN A 146 18.14 1.90 -17.30
N GLN A 147 19.10 1.59 -18.16
CA GLN A 147 20.51 1.93 -17.97
C GLN A 147 20.74 3.44 -17.96
N ILE A 148 20.07 4.19 -18.85
CA ILE A 148 20.15 5.65 -18.90
C ILE A 148 19.52 6.25 -17.64
N PHE A 149 18.38 5.70 -17.23
CA PHE A 149 17.70 6.15 -16.01
C PHE A 149 18.54 5.88 -14.75
N ASP A 150 19.17 4.72 -14.63
CA ASP A 150 19.97 4.33 -13.45
C ASP A 150 21.22 5.20 -13.23
N LEU A 151 21.71 5.81 -14.30
CA LEU A 151 22.82 6.77 -14.29
C LEU A 151 22.37 8.22 -14.10
N SER A 152 21.06 8.49 -14.17
CA SER A 152 20.51 9.84 -14.03
C SER A 152 20.34 10.26 -12.57
N SER A 153 20.13 11.56 -12.34
CA SER A 153 19.75 12.09 -11.02
C SER A 153 18.41 11.50 -10.53
N LEU A 154 17.45 11.25 -11.42
CA LEU A 154 16.18 10.60 -11.09
C LEU A 154 16.39 9.17 -10.59
N GLY A 155 17.30 8.41 -11.21
CA GLY A 155 17.65 7.06 -10.74
C GLY A 155 18.31 7.07 -9.37
N LYS A 156 19.08 8.11 -9.02
CA LYS A 156 19.59 8.29 -7.66
C LYS A 156 18.46 8.55 -6.66
N ILE A 157 17.52 9.45 -6.99
CA ILE A 157 16.36 9.74 -6.15
C ILE A 157 15.48 8.49 -5.95
N GLU A 158 15.27 7.69 -7.01
CA GLU A 158 14.57 6.41 -6.93
C GLU A 158 15.24 5.49 -5.91
N ARG A 159 16.54 5.23 -6.04
CA ARG A 159 17.28 4.34 -5.12
C ARG A 159 17.23 4.79 -3.66
N GLU A 160 17.41 6.08 -3.40
CA GLU A 160 17.35 6.63 -2.04
C GLU A 160 15.94 6.51 -1.45
N SER A 161 14.90 6.80 -2.26
CA SER A 161 13.51 6.70 -1.83
C SER A 161 13.12 5.24 -1.57
N LEU A 162 13.48 4.32 -2.47
CA LEU A 162 13.25 2.89 -2.32
C LEU A 162 13.87 2.32 -1.05
N LYS A 163 15.10 2.75 -0.72
CA LYS A 163 15.76 2.33 0.53
C LYS A 163 14.91 2.72 1.73
N THR A 164 14.42 3.96 1.80
CA THR A 164 13.55 4.40 2.90
C THR A 164 12.21 3.67 2.92
N LEU A 165 11.58 3.47 1.75
CA LEU A 165 10.29 2.78 1.62
C LEU A 165 10.38 1.33 2.11
N HIS A 166 11.36 0.56 1.60
CA HIS A 166 11.55 -0.84 1.98
C HIS A 166 11.99 -0.98 3.42
N GLN A 167 12.88 -0.12 3.93
CA GLN A 167 13.25 -0.14 5.35
C GLN A 167 12.04 0.05 6.28
N PHE A 168 11.13 0.96 5.90
CA PHE A 168 9.93 1.19 6.69
C PHE A 168 9.01 -0.02 6.70
N THR A 169 8.72 -0.61 5.53
CA THR A 169 7.82 -1.78 5.44
C THR A 169 8.44 -3.04 6.02
N ASP A 170 9.75 -3.25 5.86
CA ASP A 170 10.49 -4.33 6.54
C ASP A 170 10.39 -4.21 8.06
N SER A 171 10.50 -2.99 8.61
CA SER A 171 10.38 -2.77 10.05
C SER A 171 8.97 -3.12 10.58
N ILE A 172 7.93 -2.85 9.79
CA ILE A 172 6.54 -3.20 10.12
C ILE A 172 6.38 -4.72 10.14
N ILE A 173 6.86 -5.39 9.09
CA ILE A 173 6.79 -6.84 8.96
C ILE A 173 7.54 -7.52 10.10
N GLN A 174 8.74 -7.04 10.44
CA GLN A 174 9.55 -7.58 11.52
C GLN A 174 8.84 -7.44 12.88
N LYS A 175 8.43 -6.21 13.25
CA LYS A 175 7.75 -5.94 14.53
C LYS A 175 6.47 -6.75 14.69
N ARG A 176 5.72 -6.96 13.60
CA ARG A 176 4.52 -7.80 13.64
C ARG A 176 4.86 -9.28 13.75
N SER A 177 5.86 -9.76 13.02
CA SER A 177 6.30 -11.16 13.04
C SER A 177 6.81 -11.60 14.41
N GLU A 178 7.48 -10.72 15.15
CA GLU A 178 7.99 -10.99 16.51
C GLU A 178 6.86 -11.28 17.52
N ASN A 179 5.68 -10.69 17.32
CA ASN A 179 4.52 -10.84 18.21
C ASN A 179 3.41 -11.69 17.59
N PHE A 180 3.70 -12.41 16.50
CA PHE A 180 2.69 -13.14 15.75
C PHE A 180 2.47 -14.54 16.31
N GLU A 181 1.23 -14.82 16.70
CA GLU A 181 0.78 -16.16 17.09
C GLU A 181 0.05 -16.83 15.93
N VAL A 182 0.51 -18.04 15.56
CA VAL A 182 -0.12 -18.84 14.50
C VAL A 182 -1.52 -19.25 14.93
N PHE A 183 -2.52 -19.01 14.09
CA PHE A 183 -3.90 -19.38 14.36
C PHE A 183 -4.37 -20.48 13.41
N ASP A 184 -5.33 -21.29 13.87
CA ASP A 184 -5.96 -22.26 12.98
C ASP A 184 -7.03 -21.63 12.10
N GLU A 185 -6.85 -21.77 10.80
CA GLU A 185 -7.84 -21.37 9.82
C GLU A 185 -9.08 -22.27 9.95
N ASN A 186 -8.92 -23.55 10.28
CA ASN A 186 -10.00 -24.54 10.33
C ASN A 186 -10.79 -24.55 11.65
N LEU A 187 -10.33 -23.84 12.68
CA LEU A 187 -11.15 -23.58 13.86
C LEU A 187 -12.22 -22.55 13.44
N ASP A 188 -13.34 -23.09 12.97
CA ASP A 188 -14.50 -22.46 12.33
C ASP A 188 -15.29 -21.51 13.26
N SER A 189 -14.59 -20.79 14.12
CA SER A 189 -15.10 -19.57 14.66
C SER A 189 -14.89 -18.52 13.57
N MET A 190 -15.92 -18.35 12.74
CA MET A 190 -16.05 -17.21 11.84
C MET A 190 -15.71 -15.88 12.56
N SER A 191 -15.80 -15.83 13.90
CA SER A 191 -15.33 -14.76 14.78
C SER A 191 -13.81 -14.51 14.86
N ILE A 192 -12.93 -15.50 14.66
CA ILE A 192 -11.46 -15.31 14.64
C ILE A 192 -11.01 -14.78 13.26
N ARG A 193 -11.49 -15.39 12.16
CA ARG A 193 -11.20 -14.89 10.79
C ARG A 193 -11.73 -13.48 10.54
N LYS A 194 -12.76 -13.04 11.27
CA LYS A 194 -13.35 -11.69 11.23
C LYS A 194 -12.53 -10.61 11.96
N LYS A 195 -11.32 -10.90 12.43
CA LYS A 195 -10.54 -9.98 13.28
C LYS A 195 -9.09 -9.77 12.86
N LEU A 196 -8.65 -10.38 11.77
CA LEU A 196 -7.23 -10.42 11.44
C LEU A 196 -6.85 -9.31 10.46
N PRO A 197 -5.87 -8.47 10.81
CA PRO A 197 -5.21 -7.57 9.87
C PRO A 197 -4.69 -8.31 8.63
N LEU A 198 -4.56 -7.57 7.53
CA LEU A 198 -4.02 -8.09 6.28
C LEU A 198 -2.64 -8.75 6.45
N LEU A 199 -1.74 -8.11 7.20
CA LEU A 199 -0.41 -8.63 7.45
C LEU A 199 -0.43 -9.96 8.21
N ASP A 200 -1.39 -10.17 9.11
CA ASP A 200 -1.53 -11.44 9.85
C ASP A 200 -1.91 -12.59 8.93
N ILE A 201 -2.79 -12.33 7.96
CA ILE A 201 -3.16 -13.33 6.95
C ILE A 201 -1.94 -13.74 6.14
N LEU A 202 -1.09 -12.78 5.75
CA LEU A 202 0.14 -13.03 5.01
C LEU A 202 1.17 -13.84 5.82
N ILE A 203 1.40 -13.46 7.08
CA ILE A 203 2.34 -14.17 7.96
C ILE A 203 1.83 -15.60 8.25
N ASN A 204 0.52 -15.77 8.50
CA ASN A 204 -0.07 -17.09 8.71
C ASN A 204 0.09 -18.00 7.48
N ALA A 205 -0.20 -17.46 6.29
CA ALA A 205 -0.11 -18.18 5.02
C ALA A 205 1.32 -18.62 4.69
N LYS A 206 2.33 -17.86 5.14
CA LYS A 206 3.74 -18.25 5.07
C LYS A 206 4.03 -19.41 6.01
N ILE A 207 3.67 -19.28 7.30
CA ILE A 207 4.05 -20.25 8.34
C ILE A 207 3.34 -21.60 8.13
N LYS A 208 2.04 -21.59 7.81
CA LYS A 208 1.25 -22.82 7.67
C LYS A 208 1.42 -23.54 6.35
N HIS A 209 1.34 -22.78 5.26
CA HIS A 209 1.21 -23.35 3.92
C HIS A 209 2.48 -23.20 3.07
N GLY A 210 3.48 -22.44 3.53
CA GLY A 210 4.64 -22.08 2.72
C GLY A 210 4.27 -21.37 1.42
N SER A 211 3.07 -20.78 1.36
CA SER A 211 2.43 -20.38 0.11
C SER A 211 2.87 -19.00 -0.40
N ILE A 212 3.60 -18.27 0.46
CA ILE A 212 4.17 -16.94 0.25
C ILE A 212 5.53 -16.84 0.95
N ASN A 213 6.49 -16.14 0.36
CA ASN A 213 7.80 -15.87 0.97
C ASN A 213 7.93 -14.42 1.50
N ASN A 214 9.04 -14.10 2.18
CA ASN A 214 9.26 -12.77 2.76
C ASN A 214 9.20 -11.62 1.75
N ASN A 215 9.78 -11.82 0.56
CA ASN A 215 9.77 -10.78 -0.48
C ASN A 215 8.33 -10.53 -0.93
N GLU A 216 7.56 -11.59 -1.14
CA GLU A 216 6.16 -11.49 -1.54
C GLU A 216 5.27 -10.89 -0.44
N ILE A 217 5.57 -11.11 0.84
CA ILE A 217 4.90 -10.38 1.94
C ILE A 217 5.21 -8.89 1.82
N ARG A 218 6.49 -8.52 1.61
CA ARG A 218 6.90 -7.13 1.44
C ARG A 218 6.23 -6.47 0.22
N GLU A 219 6.13 -7.18 -0.91
CA GLU A 219 5.42 -6.70 -2.10
C GLU A 219 3.97 -6.30 -1.79
N GLU A 220 3.25 -7.13 -1.03
CA GLU A 220 1.87 -6.82 -0.63
C GLU A 220 1.83 -5.70 0.41
N VAL A 221 2.72 -5.69 1.40
CA VAL A 221 2.77 -4.60 2.40
C VAL A 221 3.09 -3.25 1.75
N ASP A 222 4.09 -3.19 0.86
CA ASP A 222 4.42 -1.99 0.07
C ASP A 222 3.21 -1.53 -0.73
N THR A 223 2.51 -2.46 -1.41
CA THR A 223 1.32 -2.16 -2.21
C THR A 223 0.20 -1.57 -1.35
N PHE A 224 -0.21 -2.24 -0.28
CA PHE A 224 -1.34 -1.81 0.54
C PHE A 224 -1.03 -0.57 1.37
N MET A 225 0.20 -0.41 1.85
CA MET A 225 0.60 0.82 2.56
C MET A 225 0.59 2.02 1.62
N PHE A 226 1.07 1.88 0.38
CA PHE A 226 0.98 2.95 -0.61
C PHE A 226 -0.47 3.26 -0.98
N GLU A 227 -1.20 2.29 -1.54
CA GLU A 227 -2.55 2.48 -2.08
C GLU A 227 -3.54 2.91 -1.00
N GLY A 228 -3.43 2.38 0.21
CA GLY A 228 -4.37 2.63 1.29
C GLY A 228 -4.26 4.03 1.92
N HIS A 229 -3.07 4.64 1.90
CA HIS A 229 -2.88 5.96 2.50
C HIS A 229 -2.86 7.11 1.48
N ASP A 230 -2.22 6.92 0.32
CA ASP A 230 -1.97 8.00 -0.63
C ASP A 230 -3.24 8.37 -1.40
N THR A 231 -4.13 7.39 -1.65
CA THR A 231 -5.40 7.62 -2.35
C THR A 231 -6.48 8.25 -1.47
N THR A 232 -6.36 8.12 -0.15
CA THR A 232 -7.34 8.61 0.82
C THR A 232 -6.93 9.93 1.47
N ALA A 233 -5.64 10.31 1.37
CA ALA A 233 -5.09 11.57 1.84
C ALA A 233 -5.48 12.76 0.94
#